data_AF-A0ABD7U4S3-F1
#
_entry.id   AF-A0ABD7U4S3-F1
#
_cell.length_a   1.000
_cell.length_b   1.000
_cell.length_c   1.000
_cell.angle_alpha   90.00
_cell.angle_beta   90.00
_cell.angle_gamma   90.00
#
_symmetry.space_group_name_H-M   'P 1'
#
loop_
_entity.id
_entity.type
_entity.pdbx_description
1 polymer ?
#
loop_
_entity_poly.entity_id
_entity_poly.type
_entity_poly.pdbx_seq_one_letter_code
_entity_poly.pdbx_strand_id
1 'polypeptide(L)'
;MEAKELRLGNYVKLSKDHQYVGIKIPAGTICKVETIEPSSLYLQCHVNGGTFYGEVPISMVEPISLTEGLLLKCGFNVEYYEFQIKEQRLLTIEDFWILYNTRTNFYGVMRSNRVFKQIEYLNQLQNIYFNLTGIELEVIL
;
A
#
# COMPACT_ATOMS: atom_id res chain seq x y z
N MET A 1 -3.49 -2.38 12.22
CA MET A 1 -4.19 -1.47 11.29
C MET A 1 -5.44 -0.99 11.97
N GLU A 2 -5.64 0.32 12.08
CA GLU A 2 -6.90 0.88 12.55
C GLU A 2 -7.78 1.18 11.33
N ALA A 3 -9.04 0.72 11.34
CA ALA A 3 -9.97 0.92 10.22
C ALA A 3 -10.08 2.39 9.78
N LYS A 4 -9.91 3.32 10.74
CA LYS A 4 -9.93 4.77 10.51
C LYS A 4 -8.81 5.29 9.60
N GLU A 5 -7.76 4.51 9.37
CA GLU A 5 -6.65 4.87 8.48
C GLU A 5 -6.90 4.40 7.03
N LEU A 6 -7.98 3.68 6.75
CA LEU A 6 -8.35 3.30 5.40
C LEU A 6 -9.18 4.39 4.74
N ARG A 7 -8.99 4.54 3.43
CA ARG A 7 -9.87 5.30 2.53
C ARG A 7 -10.22 4.47 1.30
N LEU A 8 -11.23 4.93 0.55
CA LEU A 8 -11.55 4.38 -0.75
C LEU A 8 -10.31 4.42 -1.66
N GLY A 9 -10.09 3.34 -2.41
CA GLY A 9 -8.92 3.17 -3.27
C GLY A 9 -7.70 2.55 -2.59
N ASN A 10 -7.69 2.39 -1.26
CA ASN A 10 -6.60 1.67 -0.59
C ASN A 10 -6.58 0.18 -0.96
N TYR A 11 -5.39 -0.38 -1.09
CA TYR A 11 -5.20 -1.81 -1.22
C TYR A 11 -4.97 -2.47 0.14
N VAL A 12 -5.67 -3.57 0.36
CA VAL A 12 -5.58 -4.41 1.56
C VAL A 12 -5.39 -5.86 1.15
N LYS A 13 -4.90 -6.68 2.07
CA LYS A 13 -4.67 -8.11 1.85
C LYS A 13 -5.66 -8.92 2.68
N LEU A 14 -6.29 -9.93 2.10
CA LEU A 14 -7.11 -10.85 2.87
C LEU A 14 -6.24 -11.69 3.82
N SER A 15 -6.64 -11.78 5.09
CA SER A 15 -5.95 -12.60 6.09
C SER A 15 -6.42 -14.04 6.11
N LYS A 16 -7.60 -14.31 5.53
CA LYS A 16 -8.26 -15.62 5.50
C LYS A 16 -8.89 -15.86 4.14
N ASP A 17 -9.08 -17.13 3.81
CA ASP A 17 -9.88 -17.52 2.66
C ASP A 17 -11.31 -16.97 2.80
N HIS A 18 -11.85 -16.43 1.73
CA HIS A 18 -13.21 -15.93 1.66
C HIS A 18 -13.96 -16.60 0.50
N GLN A 19 -15.21 -16.99 0.73
CA GLN A 19 -16.02 -17.65 -0.29
C GLN A 19 -17.13 -16.71 -0.75
N TYR A 20 -17.10 -16.36 -2.03
CA TYR A 20 -18.13 -15.57 -2.69
C TYR A 20 -18.83 -16.44 -3.73
N VAL A 21 -20.14 -16.69 -3.57
CA VAL A 21 -21.02 -17.46 -4.47
C VAL A 21 -20.28 -18.34 -5.49
N GLY A 22 -19.82 -19.52 -5.03
CA GLY A 22 -19.17 -20.52 -5.90
C GLY A 22 -17.68 -20.30 -6.20
N ILE A 23 -17.08 -19.21 -5.74
CA ILE A 23 -15.68 -18.84 -5.97
C ILE A 23 -14.96 -18.64 -4.64
N LYS A 24 -13.81 -19.30 -4.52
CA LYS A 24 -12.92 -19.16 -3.36
C LYS A 24 -11.86 -18.11 -3.66
N ILE A 25 -11.86 -17.04 -2.87
CA ILE A 25 -10.81 -16.03 -2.84
C ILE A 25 -9.81 -16.45 -1.77
N PRO A 26 -8.57 -16.79 -2.12
CA PRO A 26 -7.59 -17.28 -1.15
C PRO A 26 -7.10 -16.16 -0.21
N ALA A 27 -6.66 -16.55 0.98
CA ALA A 27 -5.88 -15.67 1.85
C ALA A 27 -4.64 -15.16 1.08
N GLY A 28 -4.24 -13.93 1.38
CA GLY A 28 -3.14 -13.26 0.69
C GLY A 28 -3.54 -12.53 -0.59
N THR A 29 -4.78 -12.72 -1.11
CA THR A 29 -5.27 -11.92 -2.23
C THR A 29 -5.30 -10.43 -1.85
N ILE A 30 -4.75 -9.60 -2.74
CA ILE A 30 -4.80 -8.16 -2.62
C ILE A 30 -6.08 -7.66 -3.26
N CYS A 31 -6.83 -6.85 -2.52
CA CYS A 31 -8.09 -6.28 -2.96
C CYS A 31 -8.09 -4.77 -2.72
N LYS A 32 -8.82 -4.03 -3.56
CA LYS A 32 -9.03 -2.60 -3.45
C LYS A 32 -10.29 -2.32 -2.63
N VAL A 33 -10.23 -1.33 -1.75
CA VAL A 33 -11.38 -0.89 -0.94
C VAL A 33 -12.28 0.02 -1.78
N GLU A 34 -13.51 -0.41 -2.00
CA GLU A 34 -14.55 0.32 -2.77
C GLU A 34 -15.61 0.95 -1.86
N THR A 35 -15.84 0.40 -0.67
CA THR A 35 -16.73 0.98 0.36
C THR A 35 -16.24 0.62 1.75
N ILE A 36 -16.43 1.54 2.71
CA ILE A 36 -16.10 1.35 4.12
C ILE A 36 -17.39 1.52 4.92
N GLU A 37 -17.77 0.48 5.65
CA GLU A 37 -18.86 0.48 6.61
C GLU A 37 -18.30 0.34 8.04
N PRO A 38 -19.10 0.57 9.10
CA PRO A 38 -18.60 0.55 10.47
C PRO A 38 -17.87 -0.74 10.89
N SER A 39 -18.25 -1.89 10.32
CA SER A 39 -17.66 -3.20 10.67
C SER A 39 -17.20 -4.04 9.47
N SER A 40 -17.36 -3.54 8.24
CA SER A 40 -17.08 -4.28 7.01
C SER A 40 -16.53 -3.38 5.92
N LEU A 41 -15.95 -4.02 4.92
CA LEU A 41 -15.40 -3.40 3.72
C LEU A 41 -16.02 -4.07 2.51
N TYR A 42 -16.43 -3.28 1.53
CA TYR A 42 -16.72 -3.78 0.19
C TYR A 42 -15.43 -3.72 -0.63
N LEU A 43 -14.98 -4.89 -1.09
CA LEU A 43 -13.69 -5.07 -1.73
C LEU A 43 -13.85 -5.46 -3.20
N GLN A 44 -12.99 -4.91 -4.05
CA GLN A 44 -12.73 -5.38 -5.41
C GLN A 44 -11.48 -6.26 -5.41
N CYS A 45 -11.61 -7.54 -5.71
CA CYS A 45 -10.52 -8.51 -5.76
C CYS A 45 -10.30 -9.02 -7.19
N HIS A 46 -9.05 -9.20 -7.61
CA HIS A 46 -8.71 -9.82 -8.89
C HIS A 46 -8.16 -11.23 -8.67
N VAL A 47 -8.86 -12.25 -9.17
CA VAL A 47 -8.50 -13.67 -8.96
C VAL A 47 -8.76 -14.45 -10.25
N ASN A 48 -7.83 -15.31 -10.66
CA ASN A 48 -7.96 -16.17 -11.85
C ASN A 48 -8.37 -15.42 -13.14
N GLY A 49 -7.91 -14.17 -13.30
CA GLY A 49 -8.25 -13.33 -14.45
C GLY A 49 -9.65 -12.69 -14.42
N GLY A 50 -10.41 -12.91 -13.35
CA GLY A 50 -11.71 -12.26 -13.10
C GLY A 50 -11.64 -11.19 -12.01
N THR A 51 -12.57 -10.25 -12.07
CA THR A 51 -12.79 -9.23 -11.03
C THR A 51 -14.03 -9.60 -10.21
N PHE A 52 -13.89 -9.61 -8.89
CA PHE A 52 -14.95 -9.94 -7.95
C PHE A 52 -15.17 -8.81 -6.97
N TYR A 53 -16.42 -8.65 -6.56
CA TYR A 53 -16.83 -7.65 -5.58
C TYR A 53 -17.55 -8.34 -4.43
N GLY A 54 -17.17 -8.03 -3.19
CA GLY A 54 -17.77 -8.69 -2.04
C GLY A 54 -17.51 -7.94 -0.75
N GLU A 55 -18.44 -8.12 0.19
CA GLU A 55 -18.32 -7.58 1.53
C GLU A 55 -17.56 -8.55 2.44
N VAL A 56 -16.58 -8.03 3.18
CA VAL A 56 -15.87 -8.79 4.21
C VAL A 56 -15.81 -8.01 5.52
N PRO A 57 -15.82 -8.69 6.69
CA PRO A 57 -15.53 -8.03 7.96
C PRO A 57 -14.15 -7.39 7.95
N ILE A 58 -13.99 -6.24 8.61
CA ILE A 58 -12.69 -5.56 8.74
C ILE A 58 -11.62 -6.48 9.38
N SER A 59 -12.03 -7.41 10.23
CA SER A 59 -11.13 -8.39 10.86
C SER A 59 -10.53 -9.43 9.89
N MET A 60 -11.04 -9.50 8.65
CA MET A 60 -10.53 -10.38 7.59
C MET A 60 -9.50 -9.70 6.67
N VAL A 61 -9.16 -8.44 6.93
CA VAL A 61 -8.15 -7.72 6.15
C VAL A 61 -6.95 -7.33 6.98
N GLU A 62 -5.79 -7.34 6.32
CA GLU A 62 -4.52 -6.92 6.86
C GLU A 62 -3.93 -5.81 5.99
N PRO A 63 -3.15 -4.90 6.60
CA PRO A 63 -2.37 -3.95 5.84
C PRO A 63 -1.28 -4.68 5.04
N ILE A 64 -0.89 -4.10 3.91
CA ILE A 64 0.21 -4.62 3.08
C ILE A 64 1.49 -3.93 3.53
N SER A 65 2.44 -4.69 4.08
CA SER A 65 3.76 -4.15 4.46
C SER A 65 4.50 -3.59 3.26
N LEU A 66 5.11 -2.42 3.44
CA LEU A 66 5.97 -1.83 2.42
C LEU A 66 7.22 -2.67 2.22
N THR A 67 7.58 -2.80 0.95
CA THR A 67 8.85 -3.38 0.51
C THR A 67 9.37 -2.51 -0.63
N GLU A 68 10.68 -2.50 -0.84
CA GLU A 68 11.28 -1.83 -2.00
C GLU A 68 10.63 -2.28 -3.31
N GLY A 69 10.43 -3.60 -3.49
CA GLY A 69 9.76 -4.13 -4.69
C GLY A 69 8.33 -3.63 -4.89
N LEU A 70 7.59 -3.38 -3.81
CA LEU A 70 6.26 -2.77 -3.90
C LEU A 70 6.33 -1.30 -4.31
N LEU A 71 7.31 -0.53 -3.80
CA LEU A 71 7.52 0.85 -4.22
C LEU A 71 7.84 0.93 -5.72
N LEU A 72 8.69 0.04 -6.23
CA LEU A 72 8.99 -0.06 -7.67
C LEU A 72 7.72 -0.35 -8.49
N LYS A 73 6.85 -1.26 -8.01
CA LYS A 73 5.54 -1.54 -8.62
C LYS A 73 4.57 -0.35 -8.57
N CYS A 74 4.79 0.62 -7.68
CA CYS A 74 4.05 1.88 -7.62
C CYS A 74 4.67 2.98 -8.52
N GLY A 75 5.68 2.64 -9.33
CA GLY A 75 6.33 3.60 -10.24
C GLY A 75 7.48 4.40 -9.62
N PHE A 76 7.88 4.10 -8.39
CA PHE A 76 9.08 4.71 -7.81
C PHE A 76 10.35 4.19 -8.50
N ASN A 77 11.32 5.07 -8.69
CA ASN A 77 12.65 4.74 -9.17
C ASN A 77 13.66 4.83 -8.03
N VAL A 78 14.68 3.96 -8.05
CA VAL A 78 15.81 4.10 -7.14
C VAL A 78 16.73 5.19 -7.68
N GLU A 79 16.90 6.26 -6.91
CA GLU A 79 17.89 7.29 -7.21
C GLU A 79 19.26 6.85 -6.71
N TYR A 80 20.21 6.73 -7.63
CA TYR A 80 21.60 6.44 -7.32
C TYR A 80 22.33 7.76 -7.00
N TYR A 81 21.94 8.42 -5.92
CA TYR A 81 22.83 9.39 -5.31
C TYR A 81 23.89 8.63 -4.51
N GLU A 82 25.14 9.05 -4.62
CA GLU A 82 26.17 8.69 -3.64
C GLU A 82 25.80 9.32 -2.29
N PHE A 83 24.80 8.76 -1.61
CA PHE A 83 24.56 9.08 -0.22
C PHE A 83 25.84 8.75 0.55
N GLN A 84 26.24 9.65 1.44
CA GLN A 84 27.40 9.45 2.30
C GLN A 84 27.25 8.19 3.19
N ILE A 85 26.06 7.59 3.23
CA ILE A 85 25.71 6.40 4.01
C ILE A 85 25.24 5.29 3.06
N LYS A 86 26.01 4.20 2.98
CA LYS A 86 25.79 3.06 2.07
C LYS A 86 24.46 2.33 2.32
N GLU A 87 23.93 2.44 3.54
CA GLU A 87 22.70 1.77 3.97
C GLU A 87 21.43 2.56 3.68
N GLN A 88 21.52 3.66 2.93
CA GLN A 88 20.37 4.49 2.55
C GLN A 88 20.15 4.45 1.04
N ARG A 89 18.89 4.29 0.66
CA ARG A 89 18.40 4.42 -0.70
C ARG A 89 17.34 5.50 -0.73
N LEU A 90 17.31 6.28 -1.81
CA LEU A 90 16.23 7.20 -2.09
C LEU A 90 15.38 6.63 -3.21
N LEU A 91 14.08 6.57 -2.99
CA LEU A 91 13.10 6.20 -4.00
C LEU A 91 12.27 7.42 -4.35
N THR A 92 12.07 7.68 -5.63
CA THR A 92 11.37 8.88 -6.11
C THR A 92 10.31 8.54 -7.16
N ILE A 93 9.20 9.28 -7.10
CA ILE A 93 8.25 9.42 -8.19
C ILE A 93 7.95 10.91 -8.31
N GLU A 94 8.36 11.52 -9.41
CA GLU A 94 8.29 12.99 -9.59
C GLU A 94 8.93 13.72 -8.38
N ASP A 95 8.16 14.60 -7.71
CA ASP A 95 8.59 15.35 -6.53
C ASP A 95 8.37 14.61 -5.19
N PHE A 96 7.90 13.36 -5.23
CA PHE A 96 7.60 12.57 -4.04
C PHE A 96 8.74 11.60 -3.70
N TRP A 97 9.36 11.81 -2.53
CA TRP A 97 10.59 11.12 -2.15
C TRP A 97 10.42 10.24 -0.91
N ILE A 98 10.97 9.03 -0.95
CA ILE A 98 10.98 8.07 0.15
C ILE A 98 12.43 7.70 0.46
N LEU A 99 12.82 7.90 1.72
CA LEU A 99 14.05 7.36 2.26
C LEU A 99 13.82 5.91 2.69
N TYR A 100 14.62 4.99 2.18
CA TYR A 100 14.69 3.61 2.64
C TYR A 100 16.03 3.35 3.32
N ASN A 101 16.01 2.97 4.60
CA ASN A 101 17.19 2.52 5.32
C ASN A 101 17.23 0.98 5.33
N THR A 102 18.18 0.39 4.60
CA THR A 102 18.29 -1.06 4.43
C THR A 102 18.71 -1.79 5.70
N ARG A 103 19.41 -1.10 6.62
CA ARG A 103 19.87 -1.68 7.89
C ARG A 103 18.73 -1.84 8.89
N THR A 104 17.83 -0.86 8.97
CA THR A 104 16.73 -0.86 9.95
C THR A 104 15.38 -1.25 9.34
N ASN A 105 15.35 -1.53 8.04
CA ASN A 105 14.13 -1.72 7.25
C ASN A 105 13.10 -0.58 7.43
N PHE A 106 13.60 0.66 7.47
CA PHE A 106 12.80 1.85 7.74
C PHE A 106 12.44 2.54 6.44
N TYR A 107 11.16 2.89 6.27
CA TYR A 107 10.68 3.74 5.17
C TYR A 107 10.15 5.05 5.72
N GLY A 108 10.60 6.16 5.15
CA GLY A 108 10.19 7.49 5.58
C GLY A 108 9.90 8.39 4.40
N VAL A 109 8.73 9.01 4.37
CA VAL A 109 8.43 10.05 3.38
C VAL A 109 9.23 11.30 3.71
N MET A 110 9.93 11.82 2.71
CA MET A 110 10.77 12.98 2.84
C MET A 110 10.00 14.26 2.47
N ARG A 111 10.35 15.34 3.16
CA ARG A 111 10.03 16.71 2.76
C ARG A 111 11.32 17.50 2.81
N SER A 112 11.79 17.94 1.64
CA SER A 112 13.13 18.50 1.48
C SER A 112 14.18 17.50 2.00
N ASN A 113 15.05 17.88 2.93
CA ASN A 113 16.13 17.03 3.45
C ASN A 113 15.80 16.32 4.78
N ARG A 114 14.51 16.21 5.16
CA ARG A 114 14.09 15.57 6.42
C ARG A 114 12.99 14.56 6.18
N VAL A 115 13.04 13.46 6.92
CA VAL A 115 11.89 12.55 7.03
C VAL A 115 10.82 13.24 7.87
N PHE A 116 9.62 13.40 7.31
CA PHE A 116 8.51 14.01 8.05
C PHE A 116 7.56 12.95 8.63
N LYS A 117 7.49 11.76 8.02
CA LYS A 117 6.61 10.68 8.45
C LYS A 117 7.22 9.33 8.13
N GLN A 118 7.38 8.49 9.15
CA GLN A 118 7.64 7.06 8.96
C GLN A 118 6.38 6.38 8.45
N ILE A 119 6.56 5.46 7.51
CA ILE A 119 5.51 4.62 6.94
C ILE A 119 5.94 3.16 6.98
N GLU A 120 4.96 2.28 7.20
CA GLU A 120 5.20 0.83 7.29
C GLU A 120 4.31 0.05 6.33
N TYR A 121 3.17 0.64 5.94
CA TYR A 121 2.15 -0.02 5.14
C TYR A 121 1.78 0.76 3.88
N LEU A 122 1.36 0.05 2.84
CA LEU A 122 0.98 0.62 1.55
C LEU A 122 -0.15 1.65 1.67
N ASN A 123 -1.16 1.39 2.51
CA ASN A 123 -2.29 2.33 2.68
C ASN A 123 -1.81 3.69 3.20
N GLN A 124 -0.80 3.72 4.09
CA GLN A 124 -0.23 4.97 4.59
C GLN A 124 0.44 5.75 3.46
N LEU A 125 1.20 5.06 2.60
CA LEU A 125 1.79 5.66 1.42
C LEU A 125 0.73 6.20 0.46
N GLN A 126 -0.28 5.38 0.11
CA GLN A 126 -1.37 5.78 -0.78
C GLN A 126 -2.12 7.00 -0.26
N ASN A 127 -2.32 7.11 1.06
CA ASN A 127 -3.02 8.23 1.68
C ASN A 127 -2.17 9.50 1.66
N ILE A 128 -0.88 9.39 1.97
CA ILE A 128 0.03 10.52 1.92
C ILE A 128 0.19 11.01 0.48
N TYR A 129 0.38 10.11 -0.48
CA TYR A 129 0.48 10.43 -1.89
C TYR A 129 -0.76 11.19 -2.37
N PHE A 130 -1.95 10.62 -2.18
CA PHE A 130 -3.21 11.27 -2.57
C PHE A 130 -3.44 12.61 -1.87
N ASN A 131 -3.13 12.74 -0.58
CA ASN A 131 -3.27 14.02 0.13
C ASN A 131 -2.34 15.11 -0.42
N LEU A 132 -1.19 14.74 -0.98
CA LEU A 132 -0.22 15.69 -1.54
C LEU A 132 -0.43 15.98 -3.03
N THR A 133 -0.90 15.01 -3.81
CA THR A 133 -1.02 15.13 -5.27
C THR A 133 -2.46 15.26 -5.77
N GLY A 134 -3.44 14.83 -4.97
CA GLY A 134 -4.84 14.67 -5.40
C GLY A 134 -5.08 13.47 -6.32
N ILE A 135 -4.06 12.61 -6.53
CA ILE A 135 -4.08 11.49 -7.47
C ILE A 135 -3.92 10.17 -6.71
N GLU A 136 -4.62 9.13 -7.15
CA GLU A 136 -4.46 7.78 -6.60
C GLU A 136 -3.10 7.21 -6.97
N LEU A 137 -2.39 6.64 -6.00
CA LEU A 137 -1.16 5.91 -6.29
C LEU A 137 -1.52 4.56 -6.93
N GLU A 138 -1.22 4.42 -8.21
CA GLU A 138 -1.39 3.17 -8.95
C GLU A 138 -0.38 2.11 -8.46
N VAL A 139 -0.83 0.86 -8.43
CA VAL A 139 0.01 -0.27 -8.02
C VAL A 139 -0.11 -1.37 -9.07
N ILE A 140 0.99 -1.70 -9.72
CA ILE A 140 1.06 -2.82 -10.68
C ILE A 140 1.18 -4.12 -9.87
N LEU A 141 0.04 -4.68 -9.49
CA LEU A 141 -0.06 -5.87 -8.64
C LEU A 141 0.19 -7.16 -9.40
#